data_AF-A0A2V9RD98-F1
#
_entry.id   AF-A0A2V9RD98-F1
#
_cell.length_a   1.000
_cell.length_b   1.000
_cell.length_c   1.000
_cell.angle_alpha   90.00
_cell.angle_beta   90.00
_cell.angle_gamma   90.00
#
_symmetry.space_group_name_H-M   'P 1'
#
loop_
_entity.id
_entity.type
_entity.pdbx_description
1 polymer ?
#
loop_
_entity_poly.entity_id
_entity_poly.type
_entity_poly.pdbx_seq_one_letter_code
_entity_poly.pdbx_strand_id
1 'polypeptide(L)'
;MKRTTIILSVISAQINYQRLLRSAQEPRNWLTYSGDYKGWRFSGLKQINATNVGRLAVQWVFQTGILGKFETTPLVIDGMMYVTGQDNLACAPGEQGWGALRALDPRDGKMKWEFKYYSAPWSGALSTAGGLVFAGDMEGYLIALDAVTGKELWHLQTGSSIYASPMAYAIDGKQYVVIPSGTALIALALPENRER
;
A
#
# COMPACT_ATOMS: atom_id res chain seq x y z
N MET A 1 -8.44 -40.34 23.46
CA MET A 1 -7.42 -39.55 22.72
C MET A 1 -8.14 -38.48 21.90
N LYS A 2 -8.02 -37.20 22.30
CA LYS A 2 -8.60 -36.07 21.56
C LYS A 2 -7.72 -35.75 20.36
N ARG A 3 -8.29 -35.77 19.15
CA ARG A 3 -7.59 -35.37 17.92
C ARG A 3 -7.46 -33.85 17.93
N THR A 4 -6.23 -33.37 18.03
CA THR A 4 -5.89 -31.96 17.90
C THR A 4 -5.87 -31.60 16.41
N THR A 5 -6.85 -30.81 15.98
CA THR A 5 -6.87 -30.21 14.64
C THR A 5 -5.81 -29.12 14.60
N ILE A 6 -4.75 -29.32 13.82
CA ILE A 6 -3.76 -28.29 13.50
C ILE A 6 -4.41 -27.35 12.49
N ILE A 7 -4.67 -26.10 12.90
CA ILE A 7 -5.01 -25.03 11.97
C ILE A 7 -3.72 -24.65 11.25
N LEU A 8 -3.65 -24.90 9.94
CA LEU A 8 -2.56 -24.36 9.12
C LEU A 8 -2.63 -22.83 9.19
N SER A 9 -1.60 -22.23 9.77
CA SER A 9 -1.30 -20.82 9.60
C SER A 9 -1.23 -20.52 8.11
N VAL A 10 -2.00 -19.54 7.64
CA VAL A 10 -1.83 -18.98 6.31
C VAL A 10 -0.45 -18.33 6.31
N ILE A 11 0.54 -19.01 5.73
CA ILE A 11 1.79 -18.37 5.37
C ILE A 11 1.39 -17.30 4.37
N SER A 12 1.35 -16.04 4.83
CA SER A 12 1.32 -14.88 3.94
C SER A 12 2.46 -15.09 2.96
N ALA A 13 2.13 -15.32 1.68
CA ALA A 13 3.15 -15.50 0.67
C ALA A 13 3.84 -14.15 0.55
N GLN A 14 5.02 -14.05 1.15
CA GLN A 14 5.81 -12.83 1.13
C GLN A 14 5.94 -12.33 -0.32
N ILE A 15 5.71 -11.04 -0.58
CA ILE A 15 6.12 -10.45 -1.85
C ILE A 15 7.62 -10.74 -2.02
N ASN A 16 8.13 -10.99 -3.22
CA ASN A 16 9.57 -11.04 -3.46
C ASN A 16 9.85 -10.58 -4.88
N TYR A 17 11.11 -10.29 -5.19
CA TYR A 17 11.48 -9.78 -6.51
C TYR A 17 11.00 -10.68 -7.67
N GLN A 18 11.19 -11.99 -7.54
CA GLN A 18 10.76 -12.96 -8.56
C GLN A 18 9.23 -12.97 -8.73
N ARG A 19 8.49 -12.83 -7.64
CA ARG A 19 7.02 -12.73 -7.66
C ARG A 19 6.55 -11.44 -8.32
N LEU A 20 7.20 -10.30 -8.06
CA LEU A 20 6.89 -9.03 -8.72
C LEU A 20 7.19 -9.08 -10.23
N LEU A 21 8.32 -9.68 -10.63
CA LEU A 21 8.65 -9.89 -12.05
C LEU A 21 7.60 -10.76 -12.77
N ARG A 22 6.99 -11.69 -12.05
CA ARG A 22 5.99 -12.63 -12.58
C ARG A 22 4.57 -12.27 -12.16
N SER A 23 4.31 -11.02 -11.74
CA SER A 23 3.00 -10.65 -11.19
C SER A 23 1.85 -10.89 -12.18
N ALA A 24 2.11 -10.77 -13.48
CA ALA A 24 1.16 -11.11 -14.54
C ALA A 24 0.67 -12.57 -14.51
N GLN A 25 1.42 -13.50 -13.90
CA GLN A 25 1.03 -14.90 -13.69
C GLN A 25 0.09 -15.07 -12.48
N GLU A 26 -0.09 -14.03 -11.67
CA GLU A 26 -1.01 -13.99 -10.53
C GLU A 26 -2.08 -12.89 -10.72
N PRO A 27 -2.94 -12.98 -11.74
CA PRO A 27 -3.88 -11.90 -12.09
C PRO A 27 -4.95 -11.61 -11.01
N ARG A 28 -5.01 -12.43 -9.95
CA ARG A 28 -5.82 -12.20 -8.76
C ARG A 28 -5.24 -11.15 -7.80
N ASN A 29 -3.98 -10.79 -7.97
CA ASN A 29 -3.24 -9.83 -7.14
C ASN A 29 -2.92 -8.55 -7.95
N TRP A 30 -2.77 -7.43 -7.25
CA TRP A 30 -2.29 -6.16 -7.78
C TRP A 30 -1.15 -5.66 -6.89
N LEU A 31 0.09 -6.02 -7.23
CA LEU A 31 1.23 -6.00 -6.31
C LEU A 31 1.99 -4.66 -6.27
N THR A 32 1.89 -3.84 -7.32
CA THR A 32 2.56 -2.53 -7.42
C THR A 32 1.56 -1.45 -7.80
N TYR A 33 1.97 -0.18 -7.76
CA TYR A 33 1.13 0.95 -8.19
C TYR A 33 0.48 0.73 -9.58
N SER A 34 1.18 0.09 -10.51
CA SER A 34 0.67 -0.21 -11.85
C SER A 34 0.35 -1.70 -12.10
N GLY A 35 0.31 -2.51 -11.05
CA GLY A 35 0.06 -3.96 -11.08
C GLY A 35 1.31 -4.80 -11.37
N ASP A 36 2.18 -4.33 -12.26
CA ASP A 36 3.46 -4.94 -12.60
C ASP A 36 4.55 -3.89 -12.88
N TYR A 37 5.78 -4.35 -13.18
CA TYR A 37 6.89 -3.47 -13.55
C TYR A 37 6.81 -2.94 -14.99
N LYS A 38 5.99 -3.53 -15.86
CA LYS A 38 5.80 -3.01 -17.22
C LYS A 38 4.98 -1.72 -17.20
N GLY A 39 4.18 -1.53 -16.15
CA GLY A 39 3.44 -0.30 -15.94
C GLY A 39 2.21 -0.15 -16.84
N TRP A 40 1.79 -1.23 -17.51
CA TRP A 40 0.70 -1.19 -18.49
C TRP A 40 -0.67 -1.01 -17.86
N ARG A 41 -0.81 -1.25 -16.55
CA ARG A 41 -2.09 -1.28 -15.85
C ARG A 41 -3.10 -2.22 -16.53
N PHE A 42 -2.61 -3.35 -17.04
CA PHE A 42 -3.38 -4.36 -17.76
C PHE A 42 -3.63 -5.58 -16.86
N SER A 43 -4.87 -6.05 -16.78
CA SER A 43 -5.25 -7.28 -16.06
C SER A 43 -5.55 -8.43 -17.02
N GLY A 44 -5.02 -9.62 -16.72
CA GLY A 44 -5.35 -10.86 -17.44
C GLY A 44 -6.69 -11.49 -17.05
N LEU A 45 -7.42 -10.94 -16.07
CA LEU A 45 -8.74 -11.43 -15.69
C LEU A 45 -9.77 -11.16 -16.80
N LYS A 46 -10.62 -12.15 -17.08
CA LYS A 46 -11.57 -12.09 -18.21
C LYS A 46 -13.00 -12.50 -17.88
N GLN A 47 -13.30 -12.74 -16.59
CA GLN A 47 -14.66 -13.11 -16.16
C GLN A 47 -15.66 -11.98 -16.49
N ILE A 48 -15.28 -10.74 -16.21
CA ILE A 48 -15.99 -9.53 -16.63
C ILE A 48 -15.53 -9.18 -18.04
N ASN A 49 -16.46 -8.99 -18.96
CA ASN A 49 -16.18 -8.68 -20.36
C ASN A 49 -17.34 -7.91 -21.01
N ALA A 50 -17.17 -7.51 -22.28
CA ALA A 50 -18.14 -6.67 -23.00
C ALA A 50 -19.56 -7.25 -23.06
N THR A 51 -19.73 -8.57 -22.96
CA THR A 51 -21.06 -9.20 -23.05
C THR A 51 -21.83 -9.18 -21.72
N ASN A 52 -21.14 -9.01 -20.58
CA ASN A 52 -21.73 -9.12 -19.25
C ASN A 52 -21.49 -7.92 -18.32
N VAL A 53 -20.66 -6.94 -18.72
CA VAL A 53 -20.31 -5.76 -17.89
C VAL A 53 -21.54 -4.97 -17.42
N GLY A 54 -22.62 -4.93 -18.20
CA GLY A 54 -23.87 -4.28 -17.82
C GLY A 54 -24.62 -4.94 -16.65
N ARG A 55 -24.16 -6.11 -16.17
CA ARG A 55 -24.73 -6.84 -15.02
C ARG A 55 -23.94 -6.63 -13.72
N LEU A 56 -22.93 -5.75 -13.73
CA LEU A 56 -22.17 -5.46 -12.52
C LEU A 56 -23.09 -4.88 -11.45
N ALA A 57 -22.93 -5.38 -10.23
CA ALA A 57 -23.62 -4.91 -9.05
C ALA A 57 -22.60 -4.56 -7.98
N VAL A 58 -22.86 -3.49 -7.23
CA VAL A 58 -22.06 -3.11 -6.05
C VAL A 58 -22.08 -4.28 -5.07
N GLN A 59 -20.91 -4.84 -4.76
CA GLN A 59 -20.78 -5.95 -3.80
C GLN A 59 -20.64 -5.45 -2.36
N TRP A 60 -19.91 -4.36 -2.17
CA TRP A 60 -19.73 -3.70 -0.89
C TRP A 60 -19.29 -2.26 -1.13
N VAL A 61 -19.46 -1.41 -0.11
CA VAL A 61 -18.98 -0.03 -0.10
C VAL A 61 -18.22 0.17 1.21
N PHE A 62 -16.98 0.65 1.11
CA PHE A 62 -16.25 1.17 2.26
C PHE A 62 -16.33 2.69 2.23
N GLN A 63 -16.80 3.30 3.33
CA GLN A 63 -16.84 4.74 3.51
C GLN A 63 -15.88 5.13 4.61
N THR A 64 -15.02 6.10 4.33
CA THR A 64 -14.14 6.71 5.34
C THR A 64 -14.90 7.65 6.28
N GLY A 65 -16.12 8.06 5.88
CA GLY A 65 -17.01 8.91 6.67
C GLY A 65 -16.70 10.40 6.58
N ILE A 66 -15.76 10.82 5.71
CA ILE A 66 -15.25 12.20 5.68
C ILE A 66 -14.99 12.63 4.23
N LEU A 67 -15.15 13.92 3.98
CA LEU A 67 -15.04 14.56 2.68
C LEU A 67 -13.57 14.84 2.35
N GLY A 68 -13.02 14.07 1.42
CA GLY A 68 -11.65 14.20 0.95
C GLY A 68 -11.46 13.61 -0.44
N LYS A 69 -10.26 13.74 -0.99
CA LYS A 69 -9.91 13.14 -2.29
C LYS A 69 -9.40 11.72 -2.12
N PHE A 70 -9.81 10.84 -3.03
CA PHE A 70 -9.37 9.45 -3.09
C PHE A 70 -8.63 9.19 -4.40
N GLU A 71 -7.32 9.46 -4.41
CA GLU A 71 -6.45 9.32 -5.60
C GLU A 71 -5.65 8.01 -5.58
N THR A 72 -5.81 7.22 -4.51
CA THR A 72 -5.12 5.94 -4.30
C THR A 72 -5.34 4.96 -5.44
N THR A 73 -4.27 4.27 -5.83
CA THR A 73 -4.40 2.97 -6.49
C THR A 73 -4.28 1.89 -5.40
N PRO A 74 -5.35 1.14 -5.11
CA PRO A 74 -5.28 0.08 -4.10
C PRO A 74 -4.25 -0.99 -4.48
N LEU A 75 -3.52 -1.48 -3.48
CA LEU A 75 -2.73 -2.70 -3.62
C LEU A 75 -3.57 -3.87 -3.11
N VAL A 76 -3.63 -4.98 -3.85
CA VAL A 76 -4.32 -6.20 -3.41
C VAL A 76 -3.34 -7.35 -3.41
N ILE A 77 -3.01 -7.85 -2.21
CA ILE A 77 -1.96 -8.83 -1.99
C ILE A 77 -2.52 -9.91 -1.07
N ASP A 78 -2.73 -11.10 -1.62
CA ASP A 78 -3.11 -12.31 -0.86
C ASP A 78 -4.30 -12.12 0.09
N GLY A 79 -5.33 -11.43 -0.40
CA GLY A 79 -6.55 -11.18 0.36
C GLY A 79 -6.48 -10.00 1.32
N MET A 80 -5.43 -9.17 1.25
CA MET A 80 -5.38 -7.87 1.90
C MET A 80 -5.42 -6.76 0.85
N MET A 81 -6.27 -5.76 1.04
CA MET A 81 -6.32 -4.55 0.23
C MET A 81 -5.76 -3.36 1.02
N TYR A 82 -4.70 -2.73 0.53
CA TYR A 82 -4.11 -1.53 1.14
C TYR A 82 -4.54 -0.27 0.40
N VAL A 83 -5.02 0.71 1.16
CA VAL A 83 -5.65 1.92 0.62
C VAL A 83 -5.15 3.13 1.39
N THR A 84 -4.51 4.08 0.70
CA THR A 84 -4.27 5.42 1.25
C THR A 84 -5.51 6.27 1.00
N GLY A 85 -5.91 7.08 1.97
CA GLY A 85 -7.08 7.94 1.83
C GLY A 85 -6.86 9.26 2.54
N GLN A 86 -7.10 10.35 1.81
CA GLN A 86 -7.34 11.64 2.43
C GLN A 86 -8.77 11.66 2.91
N ASP A 87 -8.97 11.93 4.20
CA ASP A 87 -10.29 11.90 4.79
C ASP A 87 -10.82 13.32 4.99
N ASN A 88 -10.03 14.26 5.52
CA ASN A 88 -10.39 15.68 5.63
C ASN A 88 -9.34 16.58 4.95
N LEU A 89 -9.79 17.56 4.18
CA LEU A 89 -8.96 18.59 3.53
C LEU A 89 -8.64 19.80 4.43
N ALA A 90 -9.17 19.86 5.66
CA ALA A 90 -9.28 21.10 6.43
C ALA A 90 -10.04 22.17 5.63
N CYS A 91 -11.36 22.04 5.60
CA CYS A 91 -12.22 22.94 4.83
C CYS A 91 -12.48 24.29 5.52
N ALA A 92 -12.12 24.42 6.81
CA ALA A 92 -12.30 25.64 7.60
C ALA A 92 -10.97 26.15 8.19
N PRO A 93 -10.78 27.48 8.33
CA PRO A 93 -9.63 28.05 9.01
C PRO A 93 -9.47 27.46 10.42
N GLY A 94 -8.32 26.85 10.70
CA GLY A 94 -8.00 26.24 12.00
C GLY A 94 -8.29 24.74 12.12
N GLU A 95 -8.85 24.10 11.09
CA GLU A 95 -8.91 22.64 11.02
C GLU A 95 -7.60 22.06 10.49
N GLN A 96 -7.21 20.90 11.01
CA GLN A 96 -6.10 20.12 10.45
C GLN A 96 -6.67 18.98 9.60
N GLY A 97 -6.25 18.94 8.34
CA GLY A 97 -6.60 17.85 7.43
C GLY A 97 -5.96 16.56 7.91
N TRP A 98 -6.68 15.46 7.79
CA TRP A 98 -6.16 14.16 8.18
C TRP A 98 -6.57 13.10 7.16
N GLY A 99 -5.89 11.96 7.22
CA GLY A 99 -6.24 10.78 6.47
C GLY A 99 -5.66 9.54 7.10
N ALA A 100 -5.81 8.40 6.44
CA ALA A 100 -5.27 7.15 6.94
C ALA A 100 -4.80 6.20 5.83
N LEU A 101 -3.82 5.38 6.20
CA LEU A 101 -3.51 4.13 5.50
C LEU A 101 -4.35 3.04 6.16
N ARG A 102 -5.06 2.28 5.34
CA ARG A 102 -5.97 1.24 5.80
C ARG A 102 -5.68 -0.08 5.12
N ALA A 103 -5.93 -1.16 5.84
CA ALA A 103 -6.05 -2.47 5.25
C ALA A 103 -7.48 -2.98 5.36
N LEU A 104 -8.02 -3.45 4.24
CA LEU A 104 -9.38 -3.99 4.12
C LEU A 104 -9.34 -5.43 3.63
N ASP A 105 -10.37 -6.20 3.96
CA ASP A 105 -10.67 -7.46 3.29
C ASP A 105 -11.35 -7.16 1.94
N PRO A 106 -10.79 -7.54 0.78
CA PRO A 106 -11.36 -7.24 -0.52
C PRO A 106 -12.68 -7.98 -0.81
N ARG A 107 -13.03 -8.98 0.01
CA ARG A 107 -14.25 -9.79 -0.19
C ARG A 107 -15.50 -9.09 0.32
N ASP A 108 -15.38 -8.37 1.44
CA ASP A 108 -16.53 -7.74 2.12
C ASP A 108 -16.29 -6.29 2.54
N GLY A 109 -15.12 -5.72 2.23
CA GLY A 109 -14.77 -4.34 2.55
C GLY A 109 -14.48 -4.09 4.03
N LYS A 110 -14.45 -5.13 4.88
CA LYS A 110 -14.21 -4.94 6.32
C LYS A 110 -12.79 -4.51 6.58
N MET A 111 -12.64 -3.43 7.36
CA MET A 111 -11.35 -2.93 7.81
C MET A 111 -10.68 -3.92 8.76
N LYS A 112 -9.42 -4.25 8.47
CA LYS A 112 -8.55 -5.06 9.33
C LYS A 112 -7.75 -4.19 10.29
N TRP A 113 -7.21 -3.08 9.78
CA TRP A 113 -6.51 -2.08 10.57
C TRP A 113 -6.56 -0.70 9.89
N GLU A 114 -6.34 0.33 10.70
CA GLU A 114 -6.22 1.73 10.27
C GLU A 114 -5.00 2.36 10.96
N PHE A 115 -4.19 3.05 10.19
CA PHE A 115 -3.14 3.92 10.67
C PHE A 115 -3.45 5.36 10.23
N LYS A 116 -3.70 6.23 11.21
CA LYS A 116 -3.90 7.66 10.95
C LYS A 116 -2.55 8.32 10.72
N TYR A 117 -2.43 9.05 9.61
CA TYR A 117 -1.22 9.80 9.30
C TYR A 117 -1.03 10.99 10.26
N TYR A 118 0.19 11.53 10.29
CA TYR A 118 0.50 12.78 10.99
C TYR A 118 -0.17 13.98 10.32
N SER A 119 -0.38 13.90 9.00
CA SER A 119 -1.13 14.89 8.21
C SER A 119 -1.92 14.24 7.08
N ALA A 120 -2.82 14.99 6.44
CA ALA A 120 -3.54 14.50 5.26
C ALA A 120 -2.57 13.94 4.19
N PRO A 121 -2.75 12.71 3.69
CA PRO A 121 -1.91 12.13 2.66
C PRO A 121 -2.44 12.44 1.26
N TRP A 122 -1.53 12.57 0.29
CA TRP A 122 -1.84 12.44 -1.15
C TRP A 122 -1.05 11.29 -1.81
N SER A 123 -0.08 10.72 -1.10
CA SER A 123 0.73 9.59 -1.53
C SER A 123 -0.08 8.33 -1.75
N GLY A 124 0.33 7.51 -2.72
CA GLY A 124 -0.04 6.09 -2.75
C GLY A 124 0.84 5.25 -1.81
N ALA A 125 0.70 3.93 -1.91
CA ALA A 125 1.43 2.98 -1.06
C ALA A 125 2.42 2.11 -1.85
N LEU A 126 3.41 1.58 -1.13
CA LEU A 126 4.32 0.54 -1.59
C LEU A 126 4.28 -0.62 -0.60
N SER A 127 3.99 -1.84 -1.04
CA SER A 127 4.23 -3.03 -0.22
C SER A 127 5.55 -3.69 -0.61
N THR A 128 6.21 -4.34 0.34
CA THR A 128 7.50 -4.98 0.12
C THR A 128 7.53 -6.44 0.53
N ALA A 129 8.54 -7.12 0.01
CA ALA A 129 8.96 -8.42 0.44
C ALA A 129 9.37 -8.56 1.90
N GLY A 130 9.55 -7.45 2.61
CA GLY A 130 9.82 -7.47 4.05
C GLY A 130 8.57 -7.63 4.90
N GLY A 131 7.38 -7.65 4.30
CA GLY A 131 6.12 -7.57 5.06
C GLY A 131 5.85 -6.14 5.53
N LEU A 132 6.34 -5.15 4.79
CA LEU A 132 6.16 -3.73 5.09
C LEU A 132 5.21 -3.07 4.08
N VAL A 133 4.47 -2.06 4.53
CA VAL A 133 3.78 -1.09 3.67
C VAL A 133 4.34 0.30 3.97
N PHE A 134 4.81 0.98 2.93
CA PHE A 134 5.29 2.36 2.98
C PHE A 134 4.24 3.31 2.42
N ALA A 135 4.15 4.50 3.00
CA ALA A 135 3.40 5.61 2.45
C ALA A 135 3.95 6.96 2.95
N GLY A 136 3.60 8.04 2.25
CA GLY A 136 3.99 9.41 2.62
C GLY A 136 2.81 10.29 2.99
N ASP A 137 3.08 11.38 3.71
CA ASP A 137 2.09 12.42 3.99
C ASP A 137 2.55 13.84 3.60
N MET A 138 1.68 14.82 3.81
CA MET A 138 1.92 16.21 3.43
C MET A 138 2.91 16.95 4.32
N GLU A 139 3.08 16.53 5.57
CA GLU A 139 4.14 17.06 6.43
C GLU A 139 5.51 16.50 6.06
N GLY A 140 5.57 15.49 5.19
CA GLY A 140 6.80 14.94 4.66
C GLY A 140 7.30 13.71 5.40
N TYR A 141 6.45 13.08 6.21
CA TYR A 141 6.79 11.80 6.82
C TYR A 141 6.69 10.68 5.78
N LEU A 142 7.81 10.02 5.50
CA LEU A 142 7.81 8.67 4.92
C LEU A 142 7.67 7.66 6.06
N ILE A 143 6.64 6.83 6.00
CA ILE A 143 6.23 5.95 7.09
C ILE A 143 6.31 4.50 6.62
N ALA A 144 6.80 3.61 7.48
CA ALA A 144 6.82 2.17 7.26
C ALA A 144 5.97 1.47 8.34
N LEU A 145 4.96 0.73 7.89
CA LEU A 145 4.07 -0.06 8.74
C LEU A 145 4.31 -1.56 8.53
N ASP A 146 4.10 -2.34 9.58
CA ASP A 146 3.90 -3.78 9.45
C ASP A 146 2.63 -4.08 8.64
N ALA A 147 2.75 -4.86 7.57
CA ALA A 147 1.68 -5.06 6.59
C ALA A 147 0.47 -5.85 7.15
N VAL A 148 0.67 -6.63 8.22
CA VAL A 148 -0.37 -7.49 8.82
C VAL A 148 -1.11 -6.75 9.91
N THR A 149 -0.39 -6.01 10.74
CA THR A 149 -0.91 -5.39 11.97
C THR A 149 -1.21 -3.90 11.81
N GLY A 150 -0.62 -3.23 10.80
CA GLY A 150 -0.70 -1.77 10.64
C GLY A 150 0.13 -1.00 11.66
N LYS A 151 0.94 -1.69 12.49
CA LYS A 151 1.79 -1.05 13.48
C LYS A 151 2.90 -0.26 12.78
N GLU A 152 3.09 0.99 13.17
CA GLU A 152 4.23 1.77 12.74
C GLU A 152 5.53 1.16 13.28
N LEU A 153 6.47 0.92 12.36
CA LEU A 153 7.79 0.40 12.67
C LEU A 153 8.87 1.49 12.57
N TRP A 154 8.66 2.47 11.69
CA TRP A 154 9.62 3.53 11.43
C TRP A 154 8.98 4.68 10.65
N HIS A 155 9.49 5.90 10.85
CA HIS A 155 9.23 7.04 9.97
C HIS A 155 10.46 7.93 9.80
N LEU A 156 10.45 8.77 8.76
CA LEU A 156 11.44 9.81 8.51
C LEU A 156 10.76 11.08 8.01
N GLN A 157 11.07 12.20 8.65
CA GLN A 157 10.72 13.52 8.16
C GLN A 157 11.69 13.91 7.02
N THR A 158 11.14 14.07 5.82
CA THR A 158 11.88 14.40 4.59
C THR A 158 12.06 15.90 4.37
N GLY A 159 11.36 16.74 5.15
CA GLY A 159 11.46 18.20 5.11
C GLY A 159 10.52 18.87 4.11
N SER A 160 9.72 18.11 3.35
CA SER A 160 8.73 18.64 2.42
C SER A 160 7.63 17.62 2.11
N SER A 161 6.51 18.07 1.56
CA SER A 161 5.33 17.23 1.30
C SER A 161 5.61 16.08 0.32
N ILE A 162 5.00 14.92 0.59
CA ILE A 162 5.06 13.74 -0.26
C ILE A 162 3.70 13.51 -0.95
N TYR A 163 3.73 13.48 -2.28
CA TYR A 163 2.55 13.24 -3.12
C TYR A 163 2.64 11.95 -3.95
N ALA A 164 3.86 11.50 -4.29
CA ALA A 164 4.04 10.30 -5.10
C ALA A 164 3.95 9.03 -4.26
N SER A 165 3.70 7.89 -4.92
CA SER A 165 3.86 6.59 -4.25
C SER A 165 5.37 6.29 -4.07
N PRO A 166 5.80 5.77 -2.90
CA PRO A 166 7.16 5.28 -2.74
C PRO A 166 7.46 4.17 -3.75
N MET A 167 8.74 4.03 -4.12
CA MET A 167 9.21 2.94 -4.98
C MET A 167 10.38 2.22 -4.30
N ALA A 168 10.49 0.90 -4.52
CA ALA A 168 11.69 0.15 -4.18
C ALA A 168 12.39 -0.37 -5.42
N TYR A 169 13.73 -0.41 -5.37
CA TYR A 169 14.59 -1.01 -6.38
C TYR A 169 15.82 -1.64 -5.71
N ALA A 170 16.66 -2.31 -6.49
CA ALA A 170 17.93 -2.85 -6.00
C ALA A 170 19.06 -2.58 -6.99
N ILE A 171 20.25 -2.34 -6.47
CA ILE A 171 21.52 -2.25 -7.20
C ILE A 171 22.47 -3.23 -6.53
N ASP A 172 23.05 -4.16 -7.29
CA ASP A 172 24.01 -5.18 -6.79
C ASP A 172 23.53 -5.92 -5.54
N GLY A 173 22.24 -6.24 -5.48
CA GLY A 173 21.61 -6.93 -4.35
C GLY A 173 21.27 -6.06 -3.15
N LYS A 174 21.68 -4.78 -3.12
CA LYS A 174 21.30 -3.81 -2.08
C LYS A 174 19.96 -3.18 -2.41
N GLN A 175 19.00 -3.29 -1.48
CA GLN A 175 17.66 -2.73 -1.63
C GLN A 175 17.63 -1.24 -1.25
N TYR A 176 16.89 -0.47 -2.03
CA TYR A 176 16.60 0.93 -1.81
C TYR A 176 15.10 1.18 -1.80
N VAL A 177 14.66 2.13 -0.98
CA VAL A 177 13.35 2.78 -1.07
C VAL A 177 13.59 4.23 -1.47
N VAL A 178 12.89 4.72 -2.48
CA VAL A 178 13.00 6.11 -2.95
C VAL A 178 11.66 6.80 -2.94
N ILE A 179 11.67 8.07 -2.55
CA ILE A 179 10.50 8.93 -2.56
C ILE A 179 10.87 10.36 -2.97
N PRO A 180 10.12 10.99 -3.89
CA PRO A 180 10.21 12.44 -4.08
C PRO A 180 9.52 13.18 -2.93
N SER A 181 10.21 14.18 -2.42
CA SER A 181 9.75 15.08 -1.36
C SER A 181 10.11 16.51 -1.76
N GLY A 182 9.10 17.36 -1.96
CA GLY A 182 9.28 18.71 -2.50
C GLY A 182 10.07 18.70 -3.81
N THR A 183 11.26 19.29 -3.80
CA THR A 183 12.17 19.37 -4.96
C THR A 183 13.28 18.31 -4.96
N ALA A 184 13.27 17.38 -4.00
CA ALA A 184 14.31 16.38 -3.81
C ALA A 184 13.80 14.96 -4.09
N LEU A 185 14.72 14.07 -4.48
CA LEU A 185 14.55 12.62 -4.41
C LEU A 185 15.37 12.09 -3.24
N ILE A 186 14.74 11.33 -2.35
CA ILE A 186 15.39 10.76 -1.17
C ILE A 186 15.41 9.25 -1.34
N ALA A 187 16.61 8.69 -1.49
CA ALA A 187 16.83 7.25 -1.53
C ALA A 187 17.38 6.76 -0.18
N LEU A 188 16.78 5.71 0.34
CA LEU A 188 17.06 5.12 1.64
C LEU A 188 17.47 3.67 1.46
N ALA A 189 18.54 3.27 2.13
CA ALA A 189 18.99 1.89 2.19
C ALA A 189 19.59 1.62 3.57
N LEU A 190 19.70 0.36 3.94
CA LEU A 190 20.46 -0.02 5.12
C LEU A 190 21.93 0.41 4.93
N PRO A 191 22.59 0.92 6.00
CA PRO A 191 24.01 1.23 5.93
C PRO A 191 24.80 -0.04 5.65
N GLU A 192 25.96 0.10 5.01
CA GLU A 192 26.92 -1.00 4.98
C GLU A 192 27.35 -1.30 6.41
N ASN A 193 27.42 -2.59 6.74
CA ASN A 193 28.02 -3.03 7.99
C ASN A 193 29.47 -2.54 8.00
N ARG A 194 29.74 -1.44 8.69
CA ARG A 194 31.11 -1.15 9.11
C ARG A 194 31.40 -2.19 10.19
N GLU A 195 32.25 -3.15 9.86
CA GLU A 195 32.88 -4.01 10.86
C GLU A 195 33.37 -3.09 11.99
N ARG A 196 32.93 -3.39 13.22
CA ARG A 196 33.43 -2.73 14.42
C ARG A 196 34.72 -3.41 14.84
#